data_AF-A0ABC8L7X3-F1
#
_entry.id   AF-A0ABC8L7X3-F1
#
_cell.length_a   1.000
_cell.length_b   1.000
_cell.length_c   1.000
_cell.angle_alpha   90.00
_cell.angle_beta   90.00
_cell.angle_gamma   90.00
#
_symmetry.space_group_name_H-M   'P 1'
#
loop_
_entity.id
_entity.type
_entity.pdbx_description
1 polymer ?
#
loop_
_entity_poly.entity_id
_entity_poly.type
_entity_poly.pdbx_seq_one_letter_code
_entity_poly.pdbx_strand_id
1 'polypeptide(L)'
;MNASTSQNLEALVSNDLPVNVYIWDMDETLILLRYLLNGTYAESFNGSRDVKRGVEIGEMWEKHILKICDDCFFYEQIEDCNEPFIDLLREYDDGKDLSRYDFKQDEFTSPNDDLNKRKLAYRHRAVVQRYEN
;
A
#
# COMPACT_ATOMS: atom_id res chain seq x y z
N MET A 1 12.62 -1.88 -4.25
CA MET A 1 13.69 -1.46 -3.31
C MET A 1 14.28 -0.15 -3.80
N ASN A 2 14.23 0.90 -2.98
CA ASN A 2 14.91 2.15 -3.31
C ASN A 2 16.44 1.98 -3.18
N ALA A 3 17.19 2.78 -3.95
CA ALA A 3 18.65 2.69 -4.01
C ALA A 3 19.31 2.84 -2.62
N SER A 4 18.68 3.61 -1.73
CA SER A 4 19.12 3.85 -0.36
C SER A 4 19.05 2.60 0.54
N THR A 5 18.05 1.75 0.34
CA THR A 5 17.92 0.48 1.09
C THR A 5 18.95 -0.53 0.61
N SER A 6 19.19 -0.60 -0.70
CA SER A 6 20.21 -1.48 -1.30
C SER A 6 21.63 -1.11 -0.84
N GLN A 7 21.97 0.18 -0.82
CA GLN A 7 23.28 0.65 -0.33
C GLN A 7 23.51 0.36 1.16
N ASN A 8 22.47 0.48 1.99
CA ASN A 8 22.58 0.16 3.42
C ASN A 8 22.73 -1.35 3.67
N LEU A 9 22.08 -2.21 2.88
CA LEU A 9 22.30 -3.65 2.96
C LEU A 9 23.73 -4.03 2.55
N GLU A 10 24.27 -3.45 1.48
CA GLU A 10 25.65 -3.71 1.04
C GLU A 10 26.69 -3.31 2.11
N ALA A 11 26.47 -2.21 2.82
CA ALA A 11 27.31 -1.77 3.93
C ALA A 11 27.21 -2.68 5.18
N LEU A 12 26.05 -3.31 5.41
CA LEU A 12 25.87 -4.27 6.51
C LEU A 12 26.48 -5.63 6.20
N VAL A 13 26.35 -6.11 4.95
CA VAL A 13 26.91 -7.38 4.48
C VAL A 13 28.45 -7.33 4.44
N SER A 14 29.04 -6.17 4.16
CA SER A 14 30.51 -5.98 4.16
C SER A 14 31.17 -5.99 5.55
N ASN A 15 30.39 -5.93 6.63
CA ASN A 15 30.90 -5.90 8.01
C ASN A 15 30.84 -7.26 8.75
N ASP A 16 30.50 -8.37 8.07
CA ASP A 16 30.32 -9.72 8.68
C ASP A 16 29.39 -9.75 9.92
N LEU A 17 28.58 -8.69 10.11
CA LEU A 17 27.62 -8.60 11.20
C LEU A 17 26.36 -9.39 10.82
N PRO A 18 25.76 -10.14 11.76
CA PRO A 18 24.50 -10.82 11.50
C PRO A 18 23.40 -9.81 11.19
N VAL A 19 22.78 -9.95 10.02
CA VAL A 19 21.63 -9.14 9.60
C VAL A 19 20.35 -9.80 10.10
N ASN A 20 19.60 -9.11 10.95
CA ASN A 20 18.28 -9.56 11.39
C ASN A 20 17.20 -8.98 10.46
N VAL A 21 16.34 -9.85 9.94
CA VAL A 21 15.18 -9.47 9.12
C VAL A 21 13.91 -9.84 9.87
N TYR A 22 13.08 -8.85 10.18
CA TYR A 22 11.80 -9.04 10.84
C TYR A 22 10.68 -8.97 9.80
N ILE A 23 9.92 -10.07 9.68
CA ILE A 23 8.76 -10.17 8.79
C ILE A 23 7.52 -10.00 9.66
N TRP A 24 6.71 -9.00 9.36
CA TRP A 24 5.52 -8.66 10.13
C TRP A 24 4.27 -8.98 9.33
N ASP A 25 3.26 -9.50 10.03
CA ASP A 25 1.87 -9.42 9.60
C ASP A 25 1.31 -8.03 9.97
N MET A 26 0.33 -7.54 9.22
CA MET A 26 -0.18 -6.17 9.38
C MET A 26 -1.41 -6.14 10.29
N ASP A 27 -2.49 -6.75 9.84
CA ASP A 27 -3.76 -6.76 10.54
C ASP A 27 -3.67 -7.67 11.77
N GLU A 28 -4.29 -7.26 12.86
CA GLU A 28 -4.26 -7.93 14.16
C GLU A 28 -2.89 -8.11 14.83
N THR A 29 -1.81 -7.71 14.17
CA THR A 29 -0.44 -7.74 14.69
C THR A 29 0.09 -6.34 14.92
N LEU A 30 0.07 -5.48 13.90
CA LEU A 30 0.50 -4.08 13.99
C LEU A 30 -0.69 -3.14 14.20
N ILE A 31 -1.82 -3.44 13.56
CA ILE A 31 -3.08 -2.70 13.67
C ILE A 31 -4.21 -3.64 14.11
N LEU A 32 -5.37 -3.12 14.50
CA LEU A 32 -6.49 -3.90 15.04
C LEU A 32 -7.80 -3.63 14.30
N LEU A 33 -7.75 -3.44 12.97
CA LEU A 33 -8.89 -2.92 12.23
C LEU A 33 -10.06 -3.92 12.22
N ARG A 34 -9.82 -5.21 11.91
CA ARG A 34 -10.91 -6.20 11.91
C ARG A 34 -11.42 -6.48 13.31
N TYR A 35 -10.56 -6.43 14.32
CA TYR A 35 -10.99 -6.57 15.71
C TYR A 35 -11.92 -5.44 16.17
N LEU A 36 -11.71 -4.21 15.68
CA LEU A 36 -12.63 -3.10 15.92
C LEU A 36 -13.96 -3.34 15.21
N LEU A 37 -13.92 -3.68 13.91
CA LEU A 37 -15.11 -3.91 13.09
C LEU A 37 -15.98 -5.07 13.60
N ASN A 38 -15.35 -6.16 14.04
CA ASN A 38 -16.05 -7.33 14.56
C ASN A 38 -16.49 -7.19 16.03
N GLY A 39 -16.13 -6.09 16.71
CA GLY A 39 -16.43 -5.85 18.12
C GLY A 39 -15.61 -6.69 19.11
N THR A 40 -14.80 -7.63 18.62
CA THR A 40 -14.02 -8.57 19.44
C THR A 40 -12.91 -7.88 20.24
N TYR A 41 -12.47 -6.69 19.80
CA TYR A 41 -11.51 -5.88 20.56
C TYR A 41 -11.99 -5.61 21.98
N ALA A 42 -13.22 -5.11 22.14
CA ALA A 42 -13.74 -4.69 23.43
C ALA A 42 -14.13 -5.86 24.34
N GLU A 43 -14.54 -6.99 23.75
CA GLU A 43 -14.86 -8.23 24.47
C GLU A 43 -13.65 -8.80 25.19
N SER A 44 -12.46 -8.67 24.60
CA SER A 44 -11.19 -9.14 25.20
C SER A 44 -10.81 -8.44 26.51
N PHE A 45 -11.45 -7.30 26.84
CA PHE A 45 -11.19 -6.52 28.06
C PHE A 45 -12.27 -6.70 29.15
N ASN A 46 -12.96 -7.86 29.18
CA ASN A 46 -13.93 -8.23 30.22
C ASN A 46 -15.00 -7.15 30.49
N GLY A 47 -15.52 -6.50 29.43
CA GLY A 47 -16.57 -5.49 29.54
C GLY A 47 -16.14 -4.10 30.02
N SER A 48 -14.83 -3.85 30.17
CA SER A 48 -14.30 -2.52 30.52
C SER A 48 -14.23 -1.54 29.34
N ARG A 49 -14.54 -1.99 28.11
CA ARG A 49 -14.56 -1.17 26.90
C ARG A 49 -15.93 -1.23 26.22
N ASP A 50 -16.32 -0.09 25.65
CA ASP A 50 -17.56 0.07 24.90
C ASP A 50 -17.42 -0.57 23.51
N VAL A 51 -18.09 -1.70 23.31
CA VAL A 51 -18.11 -2.46 22.04
C VAL A 51 -18.64 -1.60 20.90
N LYS A 52 -19.74 -0.87 21.13
CA LYS A 52 -20.39 -0.08 20.09
C LYS A 52 -19.46 1.03 19.59
N ARG A 53 -18.82 1.72 20.53
CA ARG A 53 -17.83 2.75 20.19
C ARG A 53 -16.62 2.18 19.45
N GLY A 54 -16.19 0.95 19.77
CA GLY A 54 -15.12 0.27 19.06
C GLY A 54 -15.45 0.02 17.59
N VAL A 55 -16.66 -0.50 17.33
CA VAL A 55 -17.16 -0.73 15.97
C VAL A 55 -17.29 0.58 15.20
N GLU A 56 -17.85 1.63 15.81
CA GLU A 56 -17.97 2.96 15.19
C GLU A 56 -16.60 3.52 14.76
N ILE A 57 -15.56 3.33 15.59
CA ILE A 57 -14.18 3.73 15.22
C ILE A 57 -13.67 2.91 14.05
N GLY A 58 -13.90 1.59 14.04
CA GLY A 58 -13.52 0.70 12.94
C GLY A 58 -14.15 1.12 11.61
N GLU A 59 -15.45 1.36 11.59
CA GLU A 59 -16.19 1.82 10.40
C GLU A 59 -15.69 3.18 9.92
N MET A 60 -15.43 4.11 10.85
CA MET A 60 -14.83 5.40 10.52
C MET A 60 -13.46 5.22 9.88
N TRP A 61 -12.60 4.37 10.44
CA TRP A 61 -11.26 4.11 9.91
C TRP A 61 -11.32 3.49 8.52
N GLU A 62 -12.12 2.45 8.31
CA GLU A 62 -12.29 1.80 7.00
C GLU A 62 -12.70 2.82 5.93
N LYS A 63 -13.70 3.66 6.24
CA LYS A 63 -14.14 4.72 5.32
C LYS A 63 -13.04 5.72 4.98
N HIS A 64 -12.21 6.10 5.96
CA HIS A 64 -11.11 7.04 5.71
C HIS A 64 -9.99 6.40 4.89
N ILE A 65 -9.68 5.12 5.13
CA ILE A 65 -8.69 4.36 4.35
C ILE A 65 -9.14 4.30 2.90
N LEU A 66 -10.37 3.85 2.62
CA LEU A 66 -10.92 3.77 1.26
C LEU A 66 -10.91 5.14 0.58
N LYS A 67 -11.34 6.19 1.29
CA LYS A 67 -11.31 7.55 0.76
C LYS A 67 -9.90 8.00 0.36
N ILE A 68 -8.89 7.71 1.18
CA ILE A 68 -7.50 8.03 0.85
C ILE A 68 -7.05 7.21 -0.36
N CYS A 69 -7.39 5.92 -0.40
CA CYS A 69 -7.07 5.04 -1.52
C CYS A 69 -7.64 5.58 -2.85
N ASP A 70 -8.89 6.04 -2.86
CA ASP A 70 -9.52 6.64 -4.04
C ASP A 70 -8.88 7.99 -4.40
N ASP A 71 -8.78 8.90 -3.43
CA ASP A 71 -8.34 10.29 -3.66
C ASP A 71 -6.85 10.37 -4.01
N CYS A 72 -6.03 9.42 -3.55
CA CYS A 72 -4.57 9.50 -3.60
C CYS A 72 -3.88 8.36 -4.35
N PHE A 73 -4.48 7.17 -4.41
CA PHE A 73 -3.78 5.96 -4.83
C PHE A 73 -4.48 5.20 -5.95
N PHE A 74 -5.36 5.88 -6.70
CA PHE A 74 -6.01 5.35 -7.91
C PHE A 74 -6.82 4.08 -7.68
N TYR A 75 -7.30 3.84 -6.46
CA TYR A 75 -7.87 2.55 -6.06
C TYR A 75 -8.97 2.04 -7.00
N GLU A 76 -9.97 2.87 -7.35
CA GLU A 76 -11.01 2.53 -8.33
C GLU A 76 -10.46 2.03 -9.69
N GLN A 77 -9.27 2.49 -10.09
CA GLN A 77 -8.68 2.12 -11.38
C GLN A 77 -7.87 0.83 -11.29
N ILE A 78 -7.32 0.51 -10.12
CA ILE A 78 -6.34 -0.57 -9.95
C ILE A 78 -6.78 -1.65 -8.96
N GLU A 79 -8.01 -1.62 -8.43
CA GLU A 79 -8.49 -2.59 -7.43
C GLU A 79 -8.40 -4.04 -7.90
N ASP A 80 -8.60 -4.28 -9.20
CA ASP A 80 -8.49 -5.61 -9.82
C ASP A 80 -7.03 -6.01 -10.14
N CYS A 81 -6.07 -5.11 -9.95
CA CYS A 81 -4.64 -5.33 -10.20
C CYS A 81 -3.94 -5.77 -8.90
N ASN A 82 -4.00 -7.06 -8.58
CA ASN A 82 -3.45 -7.61 -7.35
C ASN A 82 -1.94 -7.89 -7.44
N GLU A 83 -1.13 -6.85 -7.51
CA GLU A 83 0.33 -6.99 -7.60
C GLU A 83 0.99 -7.22 -6.22
N PRO A 84 1.94 -8.17 -6.09
CA PRO A 84 2.54 -8.54 -4.81
C PRO A 84 3.46 -7.46 -4.23
N PHE A 85 4.02 -6.57 -5.06
CA PHE A 85 4.84 -5.44 -4.62
C PHE A 85 4.88 -4.33 -5.67
N ILE A 86 5.11 -3.09 -5.23
CA ILE A 86 4.94 -1.88 -6.05
C ILE A 86 5.89 -1.82 -7.27
N ASP A 87 7.09 -2.39 -7.17
CA ASP A 87 8.12 -2.34 -8.22
C ASP A 87 7.99 -3.43 -9.29
N LEU A 88 7.00 -4.31 -9.23
CA LEU A 88 6.94 -5.47 -10.14
C LEU A 88 6.94 -5.07 -11.62
N LEU A 89 6.20 -4.02 -11.96
CA LEU A 89 6.03 -3.55 -13.33
C LEU A 89 7.06 -2.48 -13.74
N ARG A 90 8.12 -2.30 -12.95
CA ARG A 90 9.14 -1.27 -13.19
C ARG A 90 9.79 -1.39 -14.57
N GLU A 91 9.89 -2.59 -15.14
CA GLU A 91 10.44 -2.81 -16.49
C GLU A 91 9.58 -2.19 -17.61
N TYR A 92 8.28 -2.00 -17.37
CA TYR A 92 7.36 -1.40 -18.34
C TYR A 92 7.34 0.12 -18.28
N ASP A 93 7.84 0.71 -17.18
CA ASP A 93 7.94 2.15 -16.99
C ASP A 93 9.09 2.73 -17.84
N ASP A 94 8.75 3.64 -18.76
CA ASP A 94 9.70 4.27 -19.69
C ASP A 94 10.31 5.59 -19.17
N GLY A 95 10.06 5.96 -17.91
CA GLY A 95 10.65 7.17 -17.32
C GLY A 95 9.93 8.47 -17.69
N LYS A 96 8.77 8.42 -18.36
CA LYS A 96 8.00 9.62 -18.75
C LYS A 96 7.72 10.53 -17.55
N ASP A 97 7.91 11.84 -17.73
CA ASP A 97 7.47 12.82 -16.73
C ASP A 97 5.94 12.75 -16.53
N LEU A 98 5.52 12.48 -15.30
CA LEU A 98 4.12 12.34 -14.92
C LEU A 98 3.50 13.65 -14.41
N SER A 99 4.27 14.73 -14.29
CA SER A 99 3.79 16.01 -13.73
C SER A 99 2.59 16.61 -14.47
N ARG A 100 2.46 16.31 -15.77
CA ARG A 100 1.35 16.73 -16.64
C ARG A 100 0.60 15.55 -17.26
N TYR A 101 0.79 14.35 -16.71
CA TYR A 101 0.13 13.15 -17.22
C TYR A 101 -1.31 13.09 -16.71
N ASP A 102 -2.27 12.98 -17.63
CA ASP A 102 -3.68 12.85 -17.27
C ASP A 102 -4.08 11.37 -17.17
N PHE A 103 -4.04 10.83 -15.95
CA PHE A 103 -4.45 9.46 -15.64
C PHE A 103 -5.93 9.18 -15.94
N LYS A 104 -6.79 10.21 -16.08
CA LYS A 104 -8.20 10.01 -16.41
C LYS A 104 -8.44 9.83 -17.91
N GLN A 105 -7.50 10.28 -18.73
CA GLN A 105 -7.59 10.25 -20.20
C GLN A 105 -6.66 9.22 -20.83
N ASP A 106 -5.94 8.43 -20.03
CA ASP A 106 -4.98 7.46 -20.55
C ASP A 106 -5.61 6.14 -21.02
N GLU A 107 -6.93 5.98 -20.90
CA GLU A 107 -7.67 4.77 -21.30
C GLU A 107 -7.06 3.49 -20.69
N PHE A 108 -6.60 3.56 -19.44
CA PHE A 108 -6.18 2.37 -18.71
C PHE A 108 -7.36 1.41 -18.51
N THR A 109 -7.10 0.12 -18.69
CA THR A 109 -8.06 -0.95 -18.46
C THR A 109 -7.39 -2.04 -17.62
N SER A 110 -7.16 -3.22 -18.19
CA SER A 110 -6.52 -4.34 -17.51
C SER A 110 -5.09 -4.54 -18.05
N PRO A 111 -4.09 -4.84 -17.21
CA PRO A 111 -2.67 -4.96 -17.58
C PRO A 111 -2.33 -6.25 -18.36
N ASN A 112 -3.15 -6.60 -19.36
CA ASN A 112 -3.00 -7.80 -20.17
C ASN A 112 -1.97 -7.65 -21.30
N ASP A 113 -1.67 -6.40 -21.68
CA ASP A 113 -0.69 -6.06 -22.71
C ASP A 113 0.36 -5.07 -22.17
N ASP A 114 1.47 -4.95 -22.88
CA ASP A 114 2.60 -4.11 -22.47
C ASP A 114 2.23 -2.62 -22.35
N LEU A 115 1.22 -2.15 -23.10
CA LEU A 115 0.76 -0.77 -23.04
C LEU A 115 0.01 -0.51 -21.73
N ASN A 116 -0.91 -1.38 -21.35
CA ASN A 116 -1.63 -1.29 -20.08
C ASN A 116 -0.72 -1.56 -18.88
N LYS A 117 0.25 -2.48 -19.00
CA LYS A 117 1.29 -2.68 -17.96
C LYS A 117 2.12 -1.42 -17.73
N ARG A 118 2.47 -0.69 -18.80
CA ARG A 118 3.14 0.62 -18.68
C ARG A 118 2.27 1.66 -17.97
N LYS A 119 0.99 1.75 -18.31
CA LYS A 119 0.04 2.65 -17.63
C LYS A 119 -0.12 2.32 -16.15
N LEU A 120 -0.12 1.03 -15.79
CA LEU A 120 -0.12 0.59 -14.39
C LEU A 120 1.20 0.95 -13.69
N ALA A 121 2.34 0.77 -14.38
CA ALA A 121 3.64 1.18 -13.85
C ALA A 121 3.71 2.70 -13.56
N TYR A 122 3.10 3.54 -14.40
CA TYR A 122 2.98 4.98 -14.12
C TYR A 122 2.20 5.27 -12.83
N ARG A 123 1.08 4.56 -12.61
CA ARG A 123 0.28 4.69 -11.38
C ARG A 123 1.10 4.25 -10.16
N HIS A 124 1.80 3.12 -10.24
CA HIS A 124 2.69 2.66 -9.18
C HIS A 124 3.77 3.69 -8.86
N ARG A 125 4.42 4.29 -9.86
CA ARG A 125 5.41 5.36 -9.63
C ARG A 125 4.78 6.60 -8.97
N ALA A 126 3.59 7.01 -9.40
CA ALA A 126 2.88 8.13 -8.79
C ALA A 126 2.47 7.82 -7.34
N VAL A 127 2.05 6.59 -7.03
CA VAL A 127 1.76 6.10 -5.67
C VAL A 127 3.01 6.19 -4.80
N VAL A 128 4.17 5.70 -5.29
CA VAL A 128 5.45 5.78 -4.55
C VAL A 128 5.81 7.24 -4.27
N GLN A 129 5.76 8.11 -5.27
CA GLN A 129 6.05 9.53 -5.10
C GLN A 129 5.11 10.20 -4.08
N ARG A 130 3.85 9.79 -4.03
CA ARG A 130 2.88 10.34 -3.07
C ARG A 130 3.04 9.77 -1.66
N TYR A 131 3.53 8.54 -1.53
CA TYR A 131 3.82 7.94 -0.23
C TYR A 131 5.10 8.50 0.41
N GLU A 132 6.10 8.85 -0.41
CA GLU A 132 7.40 9.37 0.06
C GLU A 132 7.39 10.86 0.43
N ASN A 133 6.38 11.64 0.00
CA ASN A 133 6.24 13.09 0.25
C ASN A 133 5.19 13.39 1.33
#